data_AF-A0A699SNC6-F1
#
_entry.id   AF-A0A699SNC6-F1
#
_cell.length_a   1.000
_cell.length_b   1.000
_cell.length_c   1.000
_cell.angle_alpha   90.00
_cell.angle_beta   90.00
_cell.angle_gamma   90.00
#
_symmetry.space_group_name_H-M   'P 1'
#
loop_
_entity.id
_entity.type
_entity.pdbx_description
1 polymer ?
#
loop_
_entity_poly.entity_id
_entity_poly.type
_entity_poly.pdbx_seq_one_letter_code
_entity_poly.pdbx_strand_id
1 'polypeptide(L)' 'DVVIGMDWLSKNDAAILCGEKKVEFRIDLIPGATPMARAPYRLAPSEIKELSEQLKELSEKGFIRPSSSPWGAPVL' A
#
# COMPACT_ATOMS: atom_id res chain seq x y z
N ASP A 1 -6.90 16.17 28.78
CA ASP A 1 -7.00 16.73 27.42
C ASP A 1 -7.01 18.26 27.48
N VAL A 2 -6.09 18.94 26.80
CA VAL A 2 -6.02 20.40 26.77
C VAL A 2 -6.82 20.89 25.58
N VAL A 3 -7.98 21.48 25.84
CA VAL A 3 -8.77 22.23 24.85
C VAL A 3 -8.06 23.56 24.61
N ILE A 4 -7.14 23.60 23.65
CA ILE A 4 -6.63 24.88 23.13
C ILE A 4 -7.75 25.51 22.33
N GLY A 5 -8.23 26.68 22.77
CA GLY A 5 -9.25 27.44 22.07
C GLY A 5 -8.82 27.80 20.65
N MET A 6 -9.74 27.66 19.69
CA MET A 6 -9.52 27.98 18.28
C MET A 6 -9.12 29.45 18.06
N ASP A 7 -9.45 30.33 19.01
CA ASP A 7 -9.11 31.75 19.03
C ASP A 7 -7.61 32.02 19.14
N TRP A 8 -6.86 31.13 19.80
CA TRP A 8 -5.41 31.23 19.90
C TRP A 8 -4.72 30.88 18.57
N LEU A 9 -5.25 29.89 17.83
CA LEU A 9 -4.70 29.47 16.53
C LEU A 9 -4.80 30.58 15.48
N SER A 10 -5.94 31.28 15.42
CA SER A 10 -6.14 32.40 14.50
C SER A 10 -5.27 33.63 14.81
N LYS A 11 -4.90 33.85 16.09
CA LYS A 11 -4.02 34.96 16.47
C LYS A 11 -2.54 34.73 16.14
N ASN A 12 -2.13 33.48 15.94
CA ASN A 12 -0.72 33.10 15.75
C ASN A 12 -0.46 32.46 14.37
N ASP A 13 -1.41 32.53 13.43
CA ASP A 13 -1.35 31.83 12.12
C ASP A 13 -0.95 30.35 12.24
N ALA A 14 -1.38 29.70 13.33
CA ALA A 14 -1.02 28.33 13.64
C ALA A 14 -2.02 27.38 12.96
N ALA A 15 -1.57 26.68 11.92
CA ALA A 15 -2.33 25.60 11.29
C ALA A 15 -2.07 24.28 12.02
N ILE A 16 -3.14 23.53 12.33
CA ILE A 16 -3.00 22.13 12.74
C ILE A 16 -2.62 21.34 11.48
N LEU A 17 -1.33 21.13 11.28
CA LEU A 17 -0.83 20.18 10.31
C LEU A 17 -1.17 18.78 10.82
N CYS A 18 -2.33 18.27 10.42
CA CYS A 18 -2.66 16.86 10.57
C CYS A 18 -1.80 16.10 9.56
N GLY A 19 -0.50 15.95 9.89
CA GLY A 19 0.46 15.27 9.04
C GLY A 19 -0.02 13.86 8.73
N GLU A 20 0.17 13.42 7.48
CA GLU A 20 -0.09 12.06 7.05
C GLU A 20 0.53 11.09 8.07
N LYS A 21 -0.30 10.29 8.75
CA LYS A 21 0.18 9.22 9.63
C LYS A 21 0.78 8.10 8.77
N LYS A 22 1.99 8.29 8.27
CA LYS A 22 2.75 7.26 7.55
C LYS A 22 3.28 6.26 8.57
N VAL A 23 2.62 5.12 8.67
CA VAL A 23 3.13 3.97 9.40
C VAL A 23 4.02 3.18 8.44
N GLU A 24 5.33 3.25 8.62
CA GLU A 24 6.28 2.43 7.87
C GLU A 24 6.39 1.06 8.56
N PHE A 25 5.80 0.04 7.95
CA PHE A 25 5.97 -1.34 8.40
C PHE A 25 7.28 -1.90 7.83
N ARG A 26 8.15 -2.39 8.70
CA ARG A 26 9.37 -3.12 8.32
C ARG A 26 9.17 -4.60 8.62
N ILE A 27 9.45 -5.44 7.63
CA ILE A 27 9.44 -6.91 7.77
C ILE A 27 10.89 -7.35 7.62
N ASP A 28 11.48 -7.82 8.72
CA ASP A 28 12.85 -8.33 8.70
C ASP A 28 12.89 -9.72 8.06
N LEU A 29 13.82 -9.91 7.12
CA LEU A 29 14.07 -11.20 6.50
C LEU A 29 15.11 -11.98 7.30
N ILE A 30 15.00 -13.31 7.29
CA ILE A 30 16.02 -14.19 7.86
C ILE A 30 17.33 -13.99 7.07
N PRO A 31 18.50 -13.83 7.74
CA PRO A 31 19.79 -13.73 7.06
C PRO A 31 20.00 -14.90 6.08
N GLY A 32 20.22 -14.60 4.80
CA GLY A 32 20.37 -15.58 3.74
C GLY A 32 19.10 -15.90 2.93
N ALA A 33 17.97 -15.28 3.23
CA ALA A 33 16.77 -15.39 2.40
C ALA A 33 17.02 -14.81 1.00
N THR A 34 16.87 -15.64 -0.03
CA THR A 34 16.99 -15.23 -1.43
C THR A 34 15.61 -14.91 -2.02
N PRO A 35 15.50 -13.90 -2.90
CA PRO A 35 14.24 -13.61 -3.58
C PRO A 35 13.80 -14.81 -4.41
N MET A 36 12.57 -15.28 -4.17
CA MET A 36 11.94 -16.27 -5.03
C MET A 36 10.89 -15.60 -5.90
N ALA A 37 11.05 -15.76 -7.20
CA ALA A 37 10.05 -15.41 -8.21
C ALA A 37 9.58 -16.71 -8.88
N ARG A 38 8.29 -17.03 -8.76
CA ARG A 38 7.68 -18.15 -9.48
C ARG A 38 6.74 -17.61 -10.55
N ALA A 39 6.69 -18.31 -11.69
CA ALA A 39 5.74 -18.01 -12.73
C ALA A 39 4.29 -18.18 -12.20
N PRO A 40 3.34 -17.32 -12.59
CA PRO A 40 1.93 -17.50 -12.28
C PRO A 40 1.39 -18.84 -12.79
N TYR A 41 0.29 -19.30 -12.18
CA TYR A 41 -0.39 -20.50 -12.66
C TYR A 41 -0.97 -20.28 -14.07
N ARG A 42 -1.11 -21.39 -14.81
CA ARG A 42 -1.82 -21.35 -16.10
C ARG A 42 -3.31 -21.24 -15.82
N LEU A 43 -3.85 -20.05 -16.05
CA LEU A 43 -5.26 -19.75 -15.90
C LEU A 43 -5.97 -19.78 -17.26
N ALA A 44 -7.28 -20.07 -17.24
CA ALA A 44 -8.09 -19.96 -18.44
C ALA A 44 -8.22 -18.48 -18.87
N PRO A 45 -8.46 -18.18 -20.17
CA PRO A 45 -8.60 -16.81 -20.64
C PRO A 45 -9.69 -16.00 -19.91
N SER A 46 -10.76 -16.67 -19.43
CA SER A 46 -11.82 -16.05 -18.64
C SER A 46 -11.34 -15.61 -17.25
N GLU A 47 -10.53 -16.43 -16.59
CA GLU A 47 -10.00 -16.15 -15.25
C GLU A 47 -8.96 -15.02 -15.29
N ILE A 48 -8.11 -14.98 -16.34
CA ILE A 48 -7.17 -13.87 -16.53
C ILE A 48 -7.91 -12.54 -16.69
N LYS A 49 -9.04 -12.54 -17.41
CA LYS A 49 -9.86 -11.35 -17.58
C LYS A 49 -10.45 -10.89 -16.25
N GLU A 50 -11.05 -11.79 -15.48
CA GLU A 50 -11.60 -11.47 -14.16
C GLU A 50 -10.52 -10.96 -13.19
N LEU A 51 -9.36 -11.63 -13.15
CA LEU A 51 -8.22 -11.19 -12.33
C LEU A 51 -7.75 -9.78 -12.72
N SER A 52 -7.73 -9.46 -14.01
CA SER A 52 -7.34 -8.13 -14.49
C SER A 52 -8.33 -7.03 -14.06
N GLU A 53 -9.63 -7.34 -14.03
CA GLU A 53 -10.67 -6.43 -13.55
C GLU A 53 -10.53 -6.18 -12.04
N GLN A 54 -10.29 -7.23 -11.25
CA GLN A 54 -10.06 -7.11 -9.80
C GLN A 54 -8.80 -6.31 -9.47
N LEU A 55 -7.69 -6.56 -10.16
CA LEU A 55 -6.45 -5.80 -9.96
C LEU A 55 -6.63 -4.31 -10.28
N LYS A 56 -7.41 -3.99 -11.31
CA LYS A 56 -7.74 -2.60 -11.65
C LYS A 56 -8.53 -1.94 -10.53
N GLU A 57 -9.57 -2.59 -10.02
CA GLU A 57 -10.37 -2.08 -8.91
C GLU A 57 -9.51 -1.86 -7.64
N LEU A 58 -8.62 -2.80 -7.32
CA LEU A 58 -7.71 -2.69 -6.18
C LEU A 58 -6.70 -1.54 -6.35
N SER A 59 -6.23 -1.32 -7.58
CA SER A 59 -5.34 -0.20 -7.90
C SER A 59 -6.06 1.15 -7.82
N GLU A 60 -7.32 1.22 -8.28
CA GLU A 60 -8.15 2.44 -8.20
C GLU A 60 -8.47 2.82 -6.74
N LYS A 61 -8.69 1.81 -5.88
CA LYS A 61 -8.87 2.00 -4.44
C LYS A 61 -7.57 2.34 -3.69
N GLY A 62 -6.42 2.24 -4.34
CA GLY A 62 -5.11 2.52 -3.73
C GLY A 62 -4.58 1.44 -2.80
N PHE A 63 -5.16 0.22 -2.83
CA PHE A 63 -4.67 -0.91 -2.04
C PHE A 63 -3.36 -1.49 -2.60
N ILE A 64 -3.20 -1.45 -3.93
CA ILE A 64 -2.00 -1.96 -4.62
C ILE A 64 -1.45 -0.90 -5.57
N ARG A 65 -0.15 -1.03 -5.90
CA ARG A 65 0.53 -0.19 -6.89
C ARG A 65 1.52 -1.06 -7.67
N PRO A 66 1.77 -0.79 -8.96
CA PRO A 66 2.88 -1.41 -9.67
C PRO A 66 4.20 -1.22 -8.92
N SER A 67 4.99 -2.29 -8.88
CA SER A 67 6.32 -2.30 -8.27
C SER A 67 7.26 -3.19 -9.06
N SER A 68 8.58 -2.93 -8.96
CA SER A 68 9.63 -3.80 -9.51
C SER A 68 10.31 -4.52 -8.35
N SER A 69 9.74 -5.64 -7.93
CA SER A 69 10.24 -6.45 -6.83
C SER A 69 10.92 -7.72 -7.36
N PRO A 70 12.08 -8.12 -6.81
CA PRO A 70 12.68 -9.42 -7.11
C PRO A 70 11.88 -10.59 -6.48
N TRP A 71 10.92 -10.31 -5.61
CA TRP A 71 10.02 -11.28 -4.99
C TRP A 71 8.74 -11.41 -5.81
N GLY A 72 8.36 -12.63 -6.18
CA GLY A 72 7.16 -12.91 -6.96
C GLY A 72 6.45 -14.18 -6.49
N ALA A 73 5.22 -14.01 -6.00
CA ALA A 73 4.34 -15.11 -5.63
C ALA A 73 3.34 -15.38 -6.78
N PRO A 74 3.06 -16.65 -7.10
CA PRO A 74 2.05 -16.98 -8.10
C PRO A 74 0.65 -16.68 -7.53
N VAL A 75 -0.20 -16.09 -8.38
CA VAL A 75 -1.63 -15.86 -8.09
C VAL A 75 -2.42 -17.05 -8.64
N LEU A 76 -3.44 -17.47 -7.88
CA LEU A 76 -4.32 -18.62 -8.18
C LEU A 76 -5.35 -18.32 -9.27
#